data_AF-A0A938SYA4-F1
#
_entry.id   AF-A0A938SYA4-F1
#
_cell.length_a   1.000
_cell.length_b   1.000
_cell.length_c   1.000
_cell.angle_alpha   90.00
_cell.angle_beta   90.00
_cell.angle_gamma   90.00
#
_symmetry.space_group_name_H-M   'P 1'
#
loop_
_entity.id
_entity.type
_entity.pdbx_description
1 polymer ?
#
loop_
_entity_poly.entity_id
_entity_poly.type
_entity_poly.pdbx_seq_one_letter_code
_entity_poly.pdbx_strand_id
1 'polypeptide(L)'
;MNEVPIHVSKSTVKSLWQEYRVYADRVEFETRFGWMTVPFGHVERIEVSESEVKGLVRGDLHLKDFRPALKLDWANFREHVVLDKRAGLVRRLLFTPEDPAAFKAAAEAALARYRQAAANS
;
A
#
# COMPACT_ATOMS: atom_id res chain seq x y z
N MET A 1 -17.92 -4.77 14.43
CA MET A 1 -16.98 -4.44 15.51
C MET A 1 -16.07 -3.35 14.98
N ASN A 2 -16.05 -2.17 15.61
CA ASN A 2 -15.09 -1.11 15.27
C ASN A 2 -13.73 -1.53 15.79
N GLU A 3 -13.01 -2.32 14.99
CA GLU A 3 -11.62 -2.61 15.28
C GLU A 3 -10.81 -1.31 15.21
N VAL A 4 -9.87 -1.13 16.13
CA VAL A 4 -9.04 0.06 16.20
C VAL A 4 -7.92 -0.10 15.16
N PRO A 5 -7.73 0.87 14.24
CA PRO A 5 -6.62 0.82 13.31
C PRO A 5 -5.28 0.93 14.06
N ILE A 6 -4.33 0.07 13.70
CA ILE A 6 -2.96 0.06 14.25
C ILE A 6 -2.21 1.31 13.78
N HIS A 7 -2.50 1.76 12.56
CA HIS A 7 -1.91 2.96 11.98
C HIS A 7 -2.93 3.64 11.05
N VAL A 8 -2.94 4.97 11.08
CA VAL A 8 -3.76 5.80 10.20
C VAL A 8 -2.85 6.82 9.54
N SER A 9 -2.76 6.77 8.21
CA SER A 9 -2.16 7.81 7.40
C SER A 9 -3.26 8.80 7.04
N LYS A 10 -3.21 10.01 7.62
CA LYS A 10 -4.24 11.02 7.44
C LYS A 10 -4.32 11.50 5.98
N SER A 11 -5.51 11.98 5.65
CA SER A 11 -5.80 12.63 4.38
C SER A 11 -4.87 13.83 4.13
N THR A 12 -4.15 13.83 3.00
CA THR A 12 -3.30 14.94 2.56
C THR A 12 -3.59 15.32 1.10
N VAL A 13 -3.11 16.49 0.66
CA VAL A 13 -3.14 16.87 -0.77
C VAL A 13 -2.43 15.81 -1.62
N LYS A 14 -1.37 15.17 -1.09
CA LYS A 14 -0.57 14.17 -1.79
C LYS A 14 -1.35 12.89 -2.05
N SER A 15 -2.20 12.49 -1.11
CA SER A 15 -3.08 11.33 -1.21
C SER A 15 -4.41 11.64 -1.93
N LEU A 16 -4.53 12.81 -2.58
CA LEU A 16 -5.79 13.27 -3.19
C LEU A 16 -6.97 13.32 -2.19
N TRP A 17 -6.66 13.64 -0.94
CA TRP A 17 -7.58 13.61 0.20
C TRP A 17 -8.07 12.22 0.63
N GLN A 18 -7.34 11.16 0.27
CA GLN A 18 -7.64 9.80 0.71
C GLN A 18 -6.94 9.47 2.03
N GLU A 19 -7.60 8.67 2.85
CA GLU A 19 -7.08 8.14 4.10
C GLU A 19 -6.74 6.66 3.94
N TYR A 20 -5.63 6.23 4.54
CA TYR A 20 -5.18 4.85 4.49
C TYR A 20 -5.00 4.30 5.90
N ARG A 21 -5.57 3.13 6.17
CA ARG A 21 -5.58 2.52 7.51
C ARG A 21 -5.01 1.12 7.49
N VAL A 22 -4.21 0.80 8.49
CA VAL A 22 -3.68 -0.54 8.74
C VAL A 22 -4.43 -1.14 9.92
N TYR A 23 -4.98 -2.33 9.73
CA TYR A 23 -5.61 -3.16 10.75
C TYR A 23 -4.79 -4.41 11.02
N ALA A 24 -5.22 -5.23 11.97
CA ALA A 24 -4.52 -6.46 12.34
C ALA A 24 -4.51 -7.52 11.21
N ASP A 25 -5.49 -7.48 10.32
CA ASP A 25 -5.73 -8.51 9.30
C ASP A 25 -5.89 -7.94 7.88
N ARG A 26 -5.85 -6.61 7.71
CA ARG A 26 -6.12 -5.95 6.42
C ARG A 26 -5.55 -4.53 6.35
N VAL A 27 -5.52 -4.01 5.14
CA VAL A 27 -5.32 -2.58 4.84
C VAL A 27 -6.61 -2.04 4.23
N GLU A 28 -7.06 -0.87 4.68
CA GLU A 28 -8.21 -0.17 4.13
C GLU A 28 -7.79 1.15 3.48
N PHE A 29 -8.45 1.46 2.39
CA PHE A 29 -8.23 2.66 1.59
C PHE A 29 -9.57 3.39 1.48
N GLU A 30 -9.65 4.57 2.09
CA GLU A 30 -10.77 5.48 1.90
C GLU A 30 -10.55 6.25 0.60
N THR A 31 -11.03 5.66 -0.50
CA THR A 31 -10.91 6.28 -1.82
C THR A 31 -12.10 7.21 -2.10
N ARG A 32 -11.98 8.07 -3.11
CA ARG A 32 -13.11 8.91 -3.56
C ARG A 32 -14.31 8.11 -4.07
N PHE A 33 -14.11 6.83 -4.41
CA PHE A 33 -15.16 5.92 -4.88
C PHE A 33 -15.68 4.99 -3.78
N GLY A 34 -15.33 5.26 -2.52
CA GLY A 34 -15.69 4.46 -1.36
C GLY A 34 -14.51 3.67 -0.78
N TRP A 35 -14.82 2.78 0.15
CA TRP A 35 -13.84 1.96 0.84
C TRP A 35 -13.36 0.81 -0.04
N MET A 36 -12.05 0.71 -0.21
CA MET A 36 -11.40 -0.48 -0.74
C MET A 36 -10.64 -1.19 0.39
N THR A 37 -10.83 -2.50 0.50
CA THR A 37 -10.21 -3.31 1.55
C THR A 37 -9.32 -4.37 0.94
N VAL A 38 -8.12 -4.53 1.47
CA VAL A 38 -7.16 -5.56 1.08
C VAL A 38 -6.81 -6.41 2.29
N PRO A 39 -7.38 -7.62 2.41
CA PRO A 39 -7.01 -8.57 3.46
C PRO A 39 -5.54 -9.00 3.35
N PHE A 40 -4.86 -9.18 4.48
CA PHE A 40 -3.48 -9.66 4.54
C PHE A 40 -3.29 -11.06 3.96
N GLY A 41 -4.33 -11.90 3.97
CA GLY A 41 -4.33 -13.16 3.25
C GLY A 41 -4.05 -13.01 1.74
N HIS A 42 -4.27 -11.83 1.17
CA HIS A 42 -3.98 -11.53 -0.24
C HIS A 42 -2.68 -10.77 -0.46
N VAL A 43 -2.03 -10.28 0.60
CA VAL A 43 -0.82 -9.47 0.52
C VAL A 43 0.42 -10.36 0.39
N GLU A 44 1.16 -10.15 -0.70
CA GLU A 44 2.42 -10.81 -0.98
C GLU A 44 3.58 -10.02 -0.35
N ARG A 45 3.68 -8.73 -0.71
CA ARG A 45 4.79 -7.84 -0.36
C ARG A 45 4.32 -6.39 -0.19
N ILE A 46 5.00 -5.64 0.67
CA ILE A 46 4.80 -4.20 0.88
C ILE A 46 6.16 -3.53 0.77
N GLU A 47 6.28 -2.50 -0.06
CA GLU A 47 7.53 -1.80 -0.32
C GLU A 47 7.35 -0.29 -0.31
N VAL A 48 8.43 0.45 -0.06
CA VAL A 48 8.50 1.88 -0.39
C VAL A 48 9.28 2.01 -1.68
N SER A 49 8.70 2.70 -2.65
CA SER A 49 9.36 3.04 -3.91
C SER A 49 9.62 4.54 -3.95
N GLU A 50 10.81 4.91 -4.44
CA GLU A 50 11.09 6.29 -4.80
C GLU A 50 10.27 6.74 -6.03
N SER A 51 10.17 8.06 -6.21
CA SER A 51 9.49 8.69 -7.35
C SER A 51 10.04 8.19 -8.70
N GLU A 52 9.14 7.72 -9.57
CA GLU A 52 9.48 7.22 -10.91
C GLU A 52 10.07 8.32 -11.82
N VAL A 53 9.85 9.60 -11.48
CA VAL A 53 10.42 10.75 -12.22
C VAL A 53 11.96 10.70 -12.23
N LYS A 54 12.60 10.23 -11.15
CA LYS A 54 14.06 10.09 -11.13
C LYS A 54 14.55 9.04 -12.12
N GLY A 55 13.82 7.93 -12.27
CA GLY A 55 14.13 6.87 -13.23
C GLY A 55 13.90 7.31 -14.68
N LEU A 56 12.84 8.09 -14.91
CA LEU A 56 12.52 8.67 -16.22
C LEU A 56 13.58 9.66 -16.70
N VAL A 57 14.11 10.50 -15.80
CA VAL A 57 15.21 11.45 -16.08
C VAL A 57 16.55 10.73 -16.32
N ARG A 58 16.77 9.57 -15.68
CA ARG A 58 17.99 8.75 -15.85
C ARG A 58 17.94 7.77 -17.02
N GLY A 59 16.83 7.71 -17.76
CA GLY A 59 16.66 6.79 -18.90
C GLY A 59 16.55 5.31 -18.51
N ASP A 60 16.38 5.02 -17.21
CA ASP A 60 16.47 3.68 -16.63
C ASP A 60 15.08 3.19 -16.20
N LEU A 61 14.12 3.27 -17.14
CA LEU A 61 12.77 2.78 -16.92
C LEU A 61 12.76 1.25 -17.01
N HIS A 62 13.39 0.58 -16.06
CA HIS A 62 13.30 -0.87 -15.91
C HIS A 62 11.88 -1.23 -15.46
N LEU A 63 11.00 -1.52 -16.43
CA LEU A 63 9.74 -2.24 -16.23
C LEU A 63 10.03 -3.72 -15.91
N LYS A 64 10.85 -4.00 -14.88
CA LYS A 64 10.96 -5.35 -14.34
C LYS A 64 9.62 -5.71 -13.70
N ASP A 65 9.04 -6.82 -14.17
CA ASP A 65 7.80 -7.40 -13.67
C ASP A 65 6.55 -6.52 -13.84
N PHE A 66 6.12 -6.30 -15.10
CA PHE A 66 4.85 -5.64 -15.41
C PHE A 66 3.67 -6.42 -14.82
N ARG A 67 3.21 -5.99 -13.63
CA ARG A 67 1.99 -6.46 -12.96
C ARG A 67 0.89 -5.42 -13.14
N PRO A 68 -0.38 -5.81 -13.40
CA PRO A 68 -1.49 -4.86 -13.44
C PRO A 68 -1.56 -4.03 -12.17
N ALA A 69 -1.44 -2.72 -12.32
CA ALA A 69 -1.26 -1.77 -11.23
C ALA A 69 -2.38 -0.74 -11.20
N LEU A 70 -2.88 -0.44 -10.00
CA LEU A 70 -3.79 0.67 -9.74
C LEU A 70 -3.08 1.70 -8.88
N LYS A 71 -2.97 2.92 -9.40
CA LYS A 71 -2.43 4.09 -8.71
C LYS A 71 -3.61 4.81 -8.06
N LEU A 72 -3.63 4.87 -6.73
CA LEU A 72 -4.72 5.52 -5.99
C LEU A 72 -4.52 7.03 -5.95
N ASP A 73 -3.28 7.50 -6.02
CA ASP A 73 -2.93 8.92 -5.97
C ASP A 73 -1.69 9.25 -6.83
N TRP A 74 -1.00 10.35 -6.50
CA TRP A 74 0.14 10.90 -7.23
C TRP A 74 1.44 10.11 -7.02
N ALA A 75 1.35 8.80 -6.80
CA ALA A 75 2.46 7.89 -6.51
C ALA A 75 3.67 8.08 -7.45
N ASN A 76 3.45 8.35 -8.74
CA ASN A 76 4.56 8.49 -9.71
C ASN A 76 5.51 9.64 -9.41
N PHE A 77 5.04 10.66 -8.70
CA PHE A 77 5.76 11.91 -8.48
C PHE A 77 6.41 11.99 -7.09
N ARG A 78 6.13 11.03 -6.20
CA ARG A 78 6.57 11.05 -4.80
C ARG A 78 7.08 9.69 -4.35
N GLU A 79 7.78 9.68 -3.23
CA GLU A 79 7.98 8.44 -2.48
C GLU A 79 6.60 7.90 -2.06
N HIS A 80 6.35 6.62 -2.33
CA HIS A 80 5.05 6.00 -2.17
C HIS A 80 5.18 4.55 -1.76
N VAL A 81 4.09 3.98 -1.25
CA VAL A 81 4.00 2.57 -0.89
C VAL A 81 3.48 1.77 -2.09
N VAL A 82 4.11 0.64 -2.34
CA VAL A 82 3.69 -0.38 -3.30
C VAL A 82 3.23 -1.60 -2.51
N LEU A 83 1.96 -1.97 -2.66
CA LEU A 83 1.39 -3.19 -2.09
C LEU A 83 1.10 -4.18 -3.21
N ASP A 84 1.84 -5.29 -3.20
CA ASP A 84 1.66 -6.39 -4.13
C ASP A 84 0.73 -7.45 -3.54
N LYS A 85 -0.25 -7.87 -4.34
CA LYS A 85 -1.23 -8.90 -4.04
C LYS A 85 -0.90 -10.17 -4.82
N ARG A 86 -1.07 -11.32 -4.16
CA ARG A 86 -0.82 -12.64 -4.75
C ARG A 86 -1.74 -12.97 -5.94
N ALA A 87 -2.95 -12.39 -5.96
CA ALA A 87 -3.99 -12.68 -6.95
C ALA A 87 -4.95 -11.50 -7.16
N GLY A 88 -5.77 -11.59 -8.22
CA GLY A 88 -6.76 -10.58 -8.61
C GLY A 88 -6.44 -9.87 -9.93
N LEU A 89 -7.42 -9.11 -10.45
CA LEU A 89 -7.31 -8.34 -11.70
C LEU A 89 -6.34 -7.17 -11.55
N VAL A 90 -6.35 -6.51 -10.40
CA VAL A 90 -5.33 -5.54 -9.97
C VAL A 90 -4.41 -6.29 -9.03
N ARG A 91 -3.13 -6.42 -9.36
CA ARG A 91 -2.13 -7.12 -8.53
C ARG A 91 -1.23 -6.18 -7.75
N ARG A 92 -1.14 -4.92 -8.15
CA ARG A 92 -0.30 -3.91 -7.49
C ARG A 92 -1.11 -2.67 -7.16
N LEU A 93 -1.00 -2.19 -5.92
CA LEU A 93 -1.57 -0.92 -5.49
C LEU A 93 -0.43 0.05 -5.18
N LEU A 94 -0.49 1.25 -5.75
CA LEU A 94 0.47 2.32 -5.49
C LEU A 94 -0.27 3.49 -4.85
N PHE A 95 0.22 3.95 -3.71
CA PHE A 95 -0.42 5.02 -2.94
C PHE A 95 0.60 5.73 -2.05
N THR A 96 0.33 7.00 -1.76
CA THR A 96 1.24 7.93 -1.11
C THR A 96 0.69 8.29 0.28
N PRO A 97 0.94 7.47 1.32
CA PRO A 97 0.58 7.84 2.68
C PRO A 97 1.36 9.07 3.16
N GLU A 98 0.95 9.64 4.29
CA GLU A 98 1.58 10.81 4.91
C GLU A 98 3.09 10.57 5.14
N ASP A 99 3.42 9.39 5.67
CA ASP A 99 4.78 8.87 5.84
C ASP A 99 4.86 7.44 5.28
N PRO A 100 5.44 7.24 4.08
CA PRO A 100 5.60 5.92 3.45
C PRO A 100 6.38 4.92 4.30
N ALA A 101 7.44 5.36 4.98
CA ALA A 101 8.29 4.48 5.78
C ALA A 101 7.55 4.01 7.04
N ALA A 102 6.88 4.92 7.76
CA ALA A 102 6.10 4.57 8.93
C ALA A 102 4.91 3.68 8.57
N PHE A 103 4.23 3.95 7.46
CA PHE A 103 3.14 3.13 6.97
C PHE A 103 3.61 1.71 6.65
N LYS A 104 4.71 1.57 5.89
CA LYS A 104 5.32 0.26 5.57
C LYS A 104 5.67 -0.50 6.84
N ALA A 105 6.36 0.15 7.79
CA ALA A 105 6.77 -0.50 9.03
C ALA A 105 5.56 -1.03 9.82
N ALA A 106 4.49 -0.23 9.94
CA ALA A 106 3.26 -0.65 10.61
C ALA A 106 2.58 -1.83 9.88
N ALA A 107 2.46 -1.75 8.56
CA ALA A 107 1.79 -2.76 7.76
C ALA A 107 2.57 -4.09 7.72
N GLU A 108 3.90 -4.06 7.60
CA GLU A 108 4.74 -5.26 7.67
C GLU A 108 4.70 -5.91 9.05
N ALA A 109 4.75 -5.12 10.13
CA ALA A 109 4.67 -5.64 11.47
C ALA A 109 3.30 -6.28 11.75
N ALA A 110 2.21 -5.74 11.19
CA ALA A 110 0.88 -6.33 11.28
C ALA A 110 0.77 -7.61 10.44
N LEU A 111 1.26 -7.59 9.19
CA LEU A 111 1.30 -8.76 8.29
C LEU A 111 2.10 -9.92 8.87
N ALA A 112 3.25 -9.64 9.52
CA ALA A 112 4.06 -10.66 10.17
C ALA A 112 3.30 -11.35 11.32
N ARG A 113 2.64 -10.57 12.18
CA ARG A 113 1.80 -11.10 13.27
C ARG A 113 0.64 -11.93 12.72
N TYR A 114 -0.04 -11.45 11.68
CA TYR A 114 -1.12 -12.18 11.02
C TYR A 114 -0.65 -13.54 10.48
N ARG A 115 0.50 -13.58 9.80
CA ARG A 115 1.08 -14.83 9.28
C ARG A 115 1.50 -15.79 10.39
N GLN A 116 2.05 -15.29 11.50
CA GLN A 116 2.37 -16.10 12.67
C GLN A 116 1.12 -16.71 13.30
N ALA A 117 0.06 -15.92 13.49
CA ALA A 117 -1.21 -16.41 14.03
C ALA A 117 -1.83 -17.49 13.13
N ALA A 118 -1.83 -17.27 11.80
CA ALA A 118 -2.35 -18.22 10.83
C ALA A 118 -1.55 -19.53 10.75
N ALA A 119 -0.24 -19.51 11.05
CA ALA A 119 0.58 -20.72 11.09
C ALA A 119 0.40 -21.54 12.38
N ASN A 120 -0.09 -20.91 13.45
CA ASN A 120 -0.35 -21.53 14.75
C ASN A 120 -1.80 -21.98 14.95
N SER A 121 -2.65 -21.81 13.93
CA SER A 121 -4.08 -22.17 13.93
C SER A 121 -4.30 -23.45 13.12
#